data_AF-A0A962R9M1-F1
#
_entry.id   AF-A0A962R9M1-F1
#
_cell.length_a   1.000
_cell.length_b   1.000
_cell.length_c   1.000
_cell.angle_alpha   90.00
_cell.angle_beta   90.00
_cell.angle_gamma   90.00
#
_symmetry.space_group_name_H-M   'P 1'
#
loop_
_entity.id
_entity.type
_entity.pdbx_description
1 polymer ?
#
loop_
_entity_poly.entity_id
_entity_poly.type
_entity_poly.pdbx_seq_one_letter_code
_entity_poly.pdbx_strand_id
1 'polypeptide(L)' 'MLGEKHDLHHEFPEHHDRIHDLKVNNSHFARLFDLYHNIDQEVRSIETNGGATTDEHLEDRKLARLKLKDELYAMMVAT' A
#
# COMPACT_ATOMS: atom_id res chain seq x y z
N MET A 1 9.33 13.80 2.56
CA MET A 1 10.74 13.43 2.87
C MET A 1 10.92 11.92 2.66
N LEU A 2 12.14 11.43 2.36
CA LEU A 2 12.53 10.02 2.12
C LEU A 2 12.37 9.08 3.36
N GLY A 3 11.28 9.22 4.12
CA GLY A 3 11.04 8.50 5.37
C GLY A 3 9.60 8.53 5.87
N GLU A 4 8.66 9.12 5.11
CA GLU A 4 7.25 9.04 5.47
C GLU A 4 6.75 7.66 5.06
N LYS A 5 6.49 6.80 6.04
CA LYS A 5 5.82 5.53 5.75
C LYS A 5 4.46 5.87 5.16
N HIS A 6 4.24 5.53 3.90
CA HIS A 6 2.90 5.52 3.29
C HIS A 6 2.23 4.27 3.82
N ASP A 7 2.02 4.23 5.12
CA ASP A 7 1.11 3.28 5.71
C ASP A 7 -0.30 3.84 5.49
N LEU A 8 -1.27 2.98 5.19
CA LEU A 8 -2.66 3.44 5.02
C LEU A 8 -3.17 4.22 6.22
N HIS A 9 -2.62 4.00 7.41
CA HIS A 9 -2.91 4.77 8.61
C HIS A 9 -2.58 6.27 8.48
N HIS A 10 -1.55 6.63 7.70
CA HIS A 10 -1.18 8.02 7.44
C HIS A 10 -2.01 8.65 6.31
N GLU A 11 -2.39 7.85 5.31
CA GLU A 11 -3.25 8.30 4.21
C GLU A 11 -4.73 8.42 4.65
N PHE A 12 -5.17 7.58 5.59
CA PHE A 12 -6.53 7.52 6.09
C PHE A 12 -6.56 7.53 7.64
N PRO A 13 -6.15 8.65 8.27
CA PRO A 13 -6.16 8.75 9.73
C PRO A 13 -7.56 8.63 10.32
N GLU A 14 -8.59 9.03 9.57
CA GLU A 14 -10.01 8.89 9.94
C GLU A 14 -10.50 7.44 9.99
N HIS A 15 -9.84 6.52 9.27
CA HIS A 15 -10.18 5.11 9.24
C HIS A 15 -9.24 4.26 10.08
N HIS A 16 -8.41 4.87 10.94
CA HIS A 16 -7.41 4.15 11.74
C HIS A 16 -7.97 2.94 12.50
N ASP A 17 -9.06 3.12 13.25
CA ASP A 17 -9.73 2.04 13.98
C ASP A 17 -10.29 0.96 13.05
N ARG A 18 -10.89 1.37 11.92
CA ARG A 18 -11.44 0.45 10.91
C ARG A 18 -10.34 -0.39 10.27
N ILE A 19 -9.19 0.21 9.96
CA ILE A 19 -8.02 -0.47 9.42
C ILE A 19 -7.49 -1.49 10.42
N HIS A 20 -7.40 -1.11 11.70
CA HIS A 20 -6.96 -2.04 12.75
C HIS A 20 -7.92 -3.22 12.89
N ASP A 21 -9.22 -2.95 12.96
CA ASP A 21 -10.26 -3.97 13.05
C ASP A 21 -10.23 -4.91 11.84
N LEU A 22 -10.20 -4.38 10.62
CA LEU A 22 -10.09 -5.17 9.39
C LEU A 22 -8.78 -5.96 9.33
N LYS A 23 -7.67 -5.41 9.80
CA LYS A 23 -6.40 -6.13 9.84
C LYS A 23 -6.42 -7.34 10.78
N VAL A 24 -7.14 -7.25 11.91
CA VAL A 24 -7.24 -8.34 12.89
C VAL A 24 -8.33 -9.35 12.50
N ASN A 25 -9.47 -8.87 12.02
CA ASN A 25 -10.66 -9.68 11.75
C ASN A 25 -10.78 -10.16 10.30
N ASN A 26 -10.06 -9.54 9.36
CA ASN A 26 -10.14 -9.86 7.94
C ASN A 26 -8.75 -10.20 7.36
N SER A 27 -8.48 -11.51 7.25
CA SER A 27 -7.22 -12.04 6.69
C SER A 27 -6.94 -11.58 5.25
N HIS A 28 -7.99 -11.29 4.48
CA HIS A 28 -7.83 -10.77 3.12
C HIS A 28 -7.33 -9.33 3.16
N PHE A 29 -7.91 -8.49 4.01
CA PHE A 29 -7.44 -7.13 4.24
C PHE A 29 -5.99 -7.10 4.74
N ALA A 30 -5.65 -7.95 5.72
CA ALA A 30 -4.30 -8.05 6.23
C ALA A 30 -3.28 -8.37 5.13
N ARG A 31 -3.60 -9.34 4.25
CA ARG A 31 -2.74 -9.71 3.13
C ARG A 31 -2.56 -8.57 2.11
N LEU A 32 -3.63 -7.84 1.82
CA LEU A 32 -3.60 -6.71 0.88
C LEU A 32 -2.82 -5.52 1.46
N PHE A 33 -2.95 -5.28 2.77
CA PHE A 33 -2.18 -4.29 3.49
C PHE A 33 -0.68 -4.59 3.44
N ASP A 34 -0.28 -5.83 3.74
CA ASP A 34 1.12 -6.27 3.64
C ASP A 34 1.65 -6.15 2.20
N LEU A 35 0.85 -6.52 1.20
CA LEU A 35 1.22 -6.39 -0.21
C LEU A 35 1.40 -4.92 -0.61
N TYR A 36 0.52 -4.03 -0.18
CA TYR A 36 0.64 -2.59 -0.43
C TYR A 36 1.94 -2.04 0.16
N HIS A 37 2.24 -2.39 1.41
CA HIS A 37 3.46 -1.97 2.09
C HIS A 37 4.72 -2.48 1.36
N ASN A 38 4.69 -3.74 0.91
CA ASN A 38 5.79 -4.34 0.18
C ASN A 38 6.04 -3.65 -1.18
N ILE A 39 4.98 -3.39 -1.95
CA ILE A 39 5.09 -2.70 -3.24
C ILE A 39 5.58 -1.27 -3.05
N ASP A 40 5.08 -0.53 -2.06
CA ASP A 40 5.54 0.84 -1.83
C ASP A 40 7.01 0.87 -1.38
N GLN A 41 7.45 -0.07 -0.56
CA GLN A 41 8.86 -0.24 -0.21
C GLN A 41 9.71 -0.58 -1.45
N GLU A 42 9.22 -1.46 -2.32
CA GLU A 42 9.91 -1.84 -3.56
C GLU A 42 10.05 -0.64 -4.50
N VAL A 43 8.97 0.13 -4.73
CA VAL A 43 8.98 1.36 -5.53
C VAL A 43 10.02 2.35 -5.00
N ARG A 44 10.02 2.62 -3.69
CA ARG A 44 11.04 3.49 -3.07
C ARG A 44 12.45 2.93 -3.22
N SER A 45 12.61 1.63 -3.06
CA SER A 45 13.91 0.96 -3.20
C SER A 45 14.45 1.11 -4.61
N ILE A 46 13.59 0.91 -5.62
CA ILE A 46 13.91 1.14 -7.03
C ILE A 46 14.28 2.61 -7.28
N GLU A 47 13.47 3.55 -6.77
CA GLU A 47 13.70 5.00 -6.93
C GLU A 47 14.98 5.47 -6.22
N THR A 48 15.37 4.82 -5.12
CA THR A 48 16.57 5.17 -4.32
C THR A 48 17.85 4.49 -4.82
N ASN A 49 17.79 3.21 -5.21
CA ASN A 49 18.95 2.47 -5.74
C ASN A 49 19.17 2.69 -7.25
N GLY A 50 18.21 3.31 -7.95
CA GLY A 50 18.41 3.96 -9.24
C GLY A 50 18.98 3.13 -10.40
N GLY A 51 19.02 1.79 -10.34
CA GLY A 51 20.00 1.08 -11.19
C GLY A 51 19.71 -0.31 -11.74
N ALA A 52 18.57 -0.97 -11.47
CA ALA A 52 18.41 -2.36 -11.91
C ALA A 52 17.02 -2.81 -12.37
N THR A 53 16.03 -1.92 -12.41
CA THR A 53 14.68 -2.27 -12.88
C THR A 53 14.32 -1.43 -14.10
N THR A 54 13.66 -2.05 -15.08
CA THR A 54 13.10 -1.36 -16.25
C THR A 54 12.01 -0.38 -15.81
N ASP A 55 11.94 0.77 -16.47
CA ASP A 55 10.89 1.79 -16.24
C ASP A 55 9.49 1.17 -16.22
N GLU A 56 9.24 0.20 -17.11
CA GLU A 56 8.01 -0.59 -17.21
C GLU A 56 7.66 -1.35 -15.92
N HIS A 57 8.65 -1.90 -15.20
CA HIS A 57 8.43 -2.60 -13.95
C HIS A 57 8.04 -1.64 -12.82
N LEU A 58 8.70 -0.47 -12.75
CA LEU A 58 8.33 0.57 -11.80
C LEU A 58 6.90 1.06 -12.06
N GLU A 59 6.52 1.18 -13.33
CA GLU A 59 5.19 1.60 -13.75
C GLU A 59 4.11 0.57 -13.39
N ASP A 60 4.38 -0.73 -13.61
CA ASP A 60 3.52 -1.83 -13.13
C ASP A 60 3.33 -1.79 -11.62
N ARG A 61 4.41 -1.55 -10.85
CA ARG A 61 4.31 -1.42 -9.38
C ARG A 61 3.51 -0.21 -8.93
N LYS A 62 3.65 0.94 -9.61
CA LYS A 62 2.82 2.12 -9.34
C LYS A 62 1.34 1.82 -9.60
N LEU A 63 1.04 1.10 -10.68
CA LEU A 63 -0.32 0.64 -11.01
C LEU A 63 -0.87 -0.34 -9.97
N ALA A 64 -0.06 -1.31 -9.55
CA ALA A 64 -0.43 -2.27 -8.51
C ALA A 64 -0.68 -1.57 -7.16
N ARG A 65 0.15 -0.59 -6.78
CA ARG A 65 -0.06 0.25 -5.60
C ARG A 65 -1.42 0.96 -5.66
N LEU A 66 -1.76 1.54 -6.81
CA LEU A 66 -3.03 2.22 -7.00
C LEU A 66 -4.23 1.25 -6.85
N LYS A 67 -4.16 0.08 -7.48
CA LYS A 67 -5.21 -0.96 -7.37
C LYS A 67 -5.40 -1.44 -5.94
N LEU A 68 -4.31 -1.72 -5.24
CA LEU A 68 -4.37 -2.15 -3.83
C LEU A 68 -4.96 -1.07 -2.94
N LYS A 69 -4.62 0.20 -3.19
CA LYS A 69 -5.23 1.31 -2.46
C LYS A 69 -6.75 1.37 -2.68
N ASP A 70 -7.18 1.23 -3.93
CA ASP A 70 -8.61 1.23 -4.29
C ASP A 70 -9.35 0.07 -3.61
N GLU A 71 -8.77 -1.14 -3.63
CA GLU A 71 -9.34 -2.33 -3.00
C GLU A 71 -9.37 -2.21 -1.47
N LEU A 72 -8.31 -1.70 -0.85
CA LEU A 72 -8.26 -1.43 0.58
C LEU A 72 -9.29 -0.37 0.99
N TYR A 73 -9.41 0.70 0.21
CA TYR A 73 -10.42 1.74 0.44
C TYR A 73 -11.82 1.17 0.28
N ALA A 74 -12.09 0.41 -0.77
CA ALA A 74 -13.37 -0.26 -1.01
C ALA A 74 -13.76 -1.15 0.17
N MET A 75 -12.83 -1.90 0.77
CA MET A 75 -13.09 -2.70 1.98
C MET A 75 -13.36 -1.85 3.22
N MET A 76 -12.80 -0.63 3.31
CA MET A 76 -13.07 0.27 4.44
C MET A 76 -14.46 0.89 4.35
N VAL A 77 -14.88 1.31 3.14
CA VAL A 77 -16.20 1.92 2.91
C VAL A 77 -17.31 0.91 2.64
N ALA A 78 -16.97 -0.34 2.30
CA ALA A 78 -17.91 -1.44 2.23
C ALA A 78 -18.56 -1.62 3.60
N THR A 79 -19.84 -1.23 3.66
CA THR A 79 -20.70 -1.24 4.84
C THR A 79 -21.64 -2.42 4.76
#